data_AF-A0A1H7N3P1-F1
#
_entry.id   AF-A0A1H7N3P1-F1
#
_cell.length_a   1.000
_cell.length_b   1.000
_cell.length_c   1.000
_cell.angle_alpha   90.00
_cell.angle_beta   90.00
_cell.angle_gamma   90.00
#
_symmetry.space_group_name_H-M   'P 1'
#
loop_
_entity.id
_entity.type
_entity.pdbx_description
1 polymer ?
#
loop_
_entity_poly.entity_id
_entity_poly.type
_entity_poly.pdbx_seq_one_letter_code
_entity_poly.pdbx_strand_id
1 'polypeptide(L)'
;MTLLQDFSAGYFIAPEVEVRAFNGGNAAVPHDLYAELEYQVGYPVYAAVSGVRYRLRAEHGLPADTLALPQDRFPRPHHEGDAVLVERPGSWGGRFR
;
A
#
# COMPACT_ATOMS: atom_id res chain seq x y z
N MET A 1 7.44 4.52 -16.44
CA MET A 1 7.67 3.14 -15.98
C MET A 1 6.42 2.69 -15.22
N THR A 2 6.10 1.40 -15.20
CA THR A 2 4.86 0.91 -14.58
C THR A 2 5.12 0.63 -13.10
N LEU A 3 4.60 1.48 -12.22
CA LEU A 3 4.69 1.35 -10.76
C LEU A 3 4.10 0.02 -10.25
N LEU A 4 3.04 -0.46 -10.91
CA LEU A 4 2.32 -1.69 -10.55
C LEU A 4 2.51 -2.77 -11.61
N GLN A 5 2.64 -4.00 -11.15
CA GLN A 5 2.68 -5.20 -11.99
C GLN A 5 1.54 -6.14 -11.63
N ASP A 6 1.02 -6.86 -12.63
CA ASP A 6 -0.03 -7.86 -12.43
C ASP A 6 0.42 -8.92 -11.43
N PHE A 7 -0.34 -9.05 -10.34
CA PHE A 7 -0.20 -10.11 -9.35
C PHE A 7 -1.51 -10.91 -9.22
N SER A 8 -1.55 -11.89 -8.33
CA SER A 8 -2.69 -12.79 -8.15
C SER A 8 -3.80 -12.25 -7.23
N ALA A 9 -4.96 -12.93 -7.24
CA ALA A 9 -6.01 -12.84 -6.23
C ALA A 9 -6.56 -11.42 -5.94
N GLY A 10 -6.66 -10.56 -6.95
CA GLY A 10 -7.22 -9.22 -6.78
C GLY A 10 -6.20 -8.17 -6.36
N TYR A 11 -4.90 -8.45 -6.49
CA TYR A 11 -3.83 -7.50 -6.18
C TYR A 11 -2.93 -7.24 -7.39
N PHE A 12 -2.29 -6.08 -7.37
CA PHE A 12 -1.05 -5.77 -8.06
C PHE A 12 0.12 -5.87 -7.07
N ILE A 13 1.33 -6.09 -7.56
CA ILE A 13 2.54 -5.91 -6.76
C ILE A 13 3.18 -4.57 -7.12
N ALA A 14 3.68 -3.85 -6.11
CA ALA A 14 4.43 -2.59 -6.26
C ALA A 14 5.91 -2.87 -5.90
N PRO A 15 6.71 -3.42 -6.83
CA PRO A 15 8.05 -3.95 -6.51
C PRO A 15 9.08 -2.86 -6.23
N GLU A 16 8.83 -1.64 -6.68
CA GLU A 16 9.70 -0.48 -6.45
C GLU A 16 9.37 0.23 -5.14
N VAL A 17 8.26 -0.13 -4.47
CA VAL A 17 7.84 0.51 -3.22
C VAL A 17 8.42 -0.23 -2.02
N GLU A 18 9.21 0.49 -1.23
CA GLU A 18 9.85 -0.04 -0.02
C GLU A 18 8.98 0.19 1.21
N VAL A 19 8.77 -0.86 2.01
CA VAL A 19 8.13 -0.74 3.33
C VAL A 19 9.14 -0.19 4.33
N ARG A 20 8.75 0.87 5.04
CA ARG A 20 9.54 1.44 6.14
C ARG A 20 8.67 1.64 7.39
N ALA A 21 9.24 1.33 8.54
CA ALA A 21 8.62 1.68 9.80
C ALA A 21 8.69 3.20 10.03
N PHE A 22 7.62 3.80 10.53
CA PHE A 22 7.63 5.20 10.95
C PHE A 22 6.76 5.45 12.17
N ASN A 23 6.99 6.58 12.84
CA ASN A 23 6.26 6.98 14.03
C ASN A 23 5.02 7.82 13.68
N GLY A 24 4.05 7.21 12.99
CA GLY A 24 2.81 7.86 12.56
C GLY A 24 1.54 7.16 13.02
N GLY A 25 0.39 7.74 12.64
CA GLY A 25 -0.93 7.22 13.01
C GLY A 25 -1.59 6.31 11.97
N ASN A 26 -1.16 6.39 10.70
CA ASN A 26 -1.78 5.76 9.54
C ASN A 26 -0.71 5.12 8.66
N ALA A 27 -1.07 4.13 7.84
CA ALA A 27 -0.21 3.74 6.73
C ALA A 27 -0.21 4.86 5.68
N ALA A 28 0.98 5.28 5.25
CA ALA A 28 1.14 6.45 4.43
C ALA A 28 2.14 6.25 3.29
N VAL A 29 1.99 7.04 2.24
CA VAL A 29 2.90 7.12 1.10
C VAL A 29 3.10 8.60 0.75
N PRO A 30 4.20 8.97 0.05
CA PRO A 30 4.36 10.30 -0.50
C PRO A 30 3.15 10.72 -1.35
N HIS A 31 2.86 12.01 -1.37
CA HIS A 31 1.75 12.56 -2.15
C HIS A 31 1.79 12.17 -3.63
N ASP A 32 2.95 12.25 -4.27
CA ASP A 32 3.11 11.91 -5.69
C ASP A 32 2.84 10.43 -5.94
N LEU A 33 3.39 9.55 -5.10
CA LEU A 33 3.13 8.12 -5.15
C LEU A 33 1.65 7.80 -4.91
N TYR A 34 0.99 8.47 -3.97
CA TYR A 34 -0.43 8.28 -3.73
C TYR A 34 -1.27 8.66 -4.95
N ALA A 35 -0.96 9.79 -5.59
CA ALA A 35 -1.68 10.24 -6.78
C ALA A 35 -1.53 9.26 -7.95
N GLU A 36 -0.33 8.69 -8.13
CA GLU A 36 -0.10 7.67 -9.14
C GLU A 36 -0.86 6.37 -8.86
N LEU A 37 -0.85 5.91 -7.60
CA LEU A 37 -1.62 4.73 -7.20
C LEU A 37 -3.12 4.97 -7.37
N GLU A 38 -3.64 6.10 -6.92
CA GLU A 38 -5.05 6.48 -7.07
C GLU A 38 -5.45 6.55 -8.55
N TYR A 39 -4.60 7.09 -9.41
CA TYR A 39 -4.84 7.09 -10.86
C TYR A 39 -4.95 5.67 -11.44
N GLN A 40 -4.15 4.72 -10.95
CA GLN A 40 -4.12 3.35 -11.45
C GLN A 40 -5.20 2.44 -10.86
N VAL A 41 -5.49 2.56 -9.56
CA VAL A 41 -6.39 1.63 -8.85
C VAL A 41 -7.66 2.28 -8.30
N GLY A 42 -7.79 3.60 -8.42
CA GLY A 42 -8.92 4.37 -7.93
C GLY A 42 -8.84 4.70 -6.43
N TYR A 43 -9.88 5.39 -5.96
CA TYR A 43 -10.02 5.81 -4.57
C TYR A 43 -11.05 4.96 -3.82
N PRO A 44 -10.80 4.59 -2.55
CA PRO A 44 -9.55 4.77 -1.80
C PRO A 44 -8.51 3.68 -2.12
N VAL A 45 -7.22 4.01 -1.98
CA VAL A 45 -6.12 3.07 -2.21
C VAL A 45 -5.91 2.19 -0.98
N TYR A 46 -5.86 0.88 -1.20
CA TYR A 46 -5.53 -0.11 -0.18
C TYR A 46 -4.27 -0.87 -0.56
N ALA A 47 -3.40 -1.08 0.43
CA ALA A 47 -2.25 -1.96 0.31
C ALA A 47 -2.33 -3.10 1.32
N ALA A 48 -1.77 -4.26 0.99
CA ALA A 48 -1.52 -5.35 1.90
C ALA A 48 -0.02 -5.57 2.04
N VAL A 49 0.45 -5.62 3.28
CA VAL A 49 1.85 -5.91 3.64
C VAL A 49 1.82 -6.97 4.73
N SER A 50 2.59 -8.04 4.57
CA SER A 50 2.67 -9.15 5.54
C SER A 50 1.30 -9.72 5.98
N GLY A 51 0.35 -9.73 5.03
CA GLY A 51 -1.02 -10.24 5.21
C GLY A 51 -1.97 -9.28 5.94
N VAL A 52 -1.54 -8.06 6.26
CA VAL A 52 -2.37 -7.03 6.89
C VAL A 52 -2.73 -5.97 5.86
N ARG A 53 -4.02 -5.60 5.82
CA ARG A 53 -4.55 -4.60 4.89
C ARG A 53 -4.57 -3.21 5.52
N TYR A 54 -4.12 -2.24 4.75
CA TYR A 54 -3.97 -0.85 5.14
C TYR A 54 -4.68 0.06 4.14
N ARG A 55 -5.45 1.02 4.66
CA ARG A 55 -5.88 2.16 3.86
C ARG A 55 -4.74 3.16 3.81
N LEU A 56 -4.25 3.45 2.62
CA LEU A 56 -3.15 4.40 2.45
C LEU A 56 -3.64 5.84 2.62
N ARG A 57 -2.73 6.69 3.09
CA ARG A 57 -2.89 8.14 3.16
C ARG A 57 -1.71 8.81 2.46
N ALA A 58 -1.97 9.94 1.81
CA ALA A 58 -0.90 10.80 1.34
C ALA A 58 -0.31 11.57 2.53
N GLU A 59 1.01 11.63 2.62
CA GLU A 59 1.75 12.33 3.68
C GLU A 59 2.96 13.05 3.08
N HIS A 60 3.32 14.20 3.65
CA HIS A 60 4.50 14.96 3.23
C HIS A 60 5.74 14.54 4.04
N GLY A 61 6.93 14.69 3.44
CA GLY A 61 8.20 14.41 4.12
C GLY A 61 8.59 12.94 4.18
N LEU A 62 7.83 12.04 3.54
CA LEU A 62 8.25 10.67 3.30
C LEU A 62 9.22 10.60 2.11
N PRO A 63 10.23 9.72 2.13
CA PRO A 63 11.08 9.47 0.97
C PRO A 63 10.22 8.97 -0.21
N ALA A 64 10.67 9.24 -1.44
CA ALA A 64 10.05 8.70 -2.64
C ALA A 64 9.93 7.16 -2.54
N ASP A 65 8.93 6.61 -3.21
CA ASP A 65 8.73 5.15 -3.32
C ASP A 65 8.65 4.42 -1.98
N THR A 66 8.25 5.10 -0.91
CA THR A 66 8.15 4.52 0.43
C THR A 66 6.70 4.31 0.84
N LEU A 67 6.38 3.11 1.31
CA LEU A 67 5.18 2.84 2.09
C LEU A 67 5.55 2.84 3.57
N ALA A 68 5.16 3.91 4.24
CA ALA A 68 5.39 4.09 5.66
C ALA A 68 4.30 3.38 6.47
N LEU A 69 4.72 2.46 7.34
CA LEU A 69 3.86 1.70 8.24
C LEU A 69 4.09 2.11 9.70
N PRO A 70 3.04 2.47 10.49
CA PRO A 70 3.20 2.82 11.89
C PRO A 70 3.74 1.68 12.75
N GLN A 71 4.91 1.89 13.36
CA GLN A 71 5.66 0.87 14.10
C GLN A 71 4.87 0.22 15.25
N ASP A 72 4.04 0.99 15.96
CA ASP A 72 3.41 0.57 17.22
C ASP A 72 1.94 0.12 17.11
N ARG A 73 1.38 0.05 15.89
CA ARG A 73 -0.07 -0.18 15.70
C ARG A 73 -0.43 -1.51 15.04
N PHE A 74 0.51 -2.44 14.89
CA PHE A 74 0.27 -3.64 14.09
C PHE A 74 0.28 -4.97 14.82
N PRO A 75 -0.66 -5.88 14.46
CA PRO A 75 -0.79 -7.19 15.08
C PRO A 75 0.29 -8.19 14.64
N ARG A 76 1.13 -7.85 13.65
CA ARG A 76 2.22 -8.69 13.14
C ARG A 76 3.46 -7.85 12.83
N PRO A 77 4.66 -8.41 13.05
CA PRO A 77 5.90 -7.79 12.59
C PRO A 77 5.87 -7.69 11.07
N HIS A 78 6.15 -6.49 10.55
CA HIS A 78 6.54 -6.27 9.17
C HIS A 78 8.04 -5.96 9.16
N HIS A 79 8.72 -6.28 8.08
CA HIS A 79 10.14 -6.04 7.90
C HIS A 79 10.37 -4.98 6.82
N GLU A 80 11.46 -4.23 6.95
CA GLU A 80 11.91 -3.37 5.85
C GLU A 80 12.14 -4.24 4.61
N GLY A 81 11.60 -3.79 3.47
CA GLY A 81 11.62 -4.54 2.22
C GLY A 81 10.52 -5.61 2.07
N ASP A 82 9.54 -5.68 2.97
CA ASP A 82 8.35 -6.51 2.74
C ASP A 82 7.64 -6.12 1.44
N ALA A 83 7.12 -7.11 0.71
CA ALA A 83 6.42 -6.87 -0.54
C ALA A 83 5.13 -6.06 -0.31
N VAL A 84 4.94 -5.03 -1.13
CA VAL A 84 3.73 -4.21 -1.15
C VAL A 84 2.78 -4.73 -2.21
N LEU A 85 1.61 -5.21 -1.77
CA LEU A 85 0.52 -5.59 -2.66
C LEU A 85 -0.53 -4.47 -2.68
N VAL A 86 -0.90 -3.97 -3.84
CA VAL A 86 -1.94 -2.93 -3.98
C VAL A 86 -3.23 -3.57 -4.48
N GLU A 87 -4.35 -3.28 -3.84
CA GLU A 87 -5.63 -3.89 -4.17
C GLU A 87 -6.14 -3.39 -5.54
N ARG A 88 -6.69 -4.31 -6.34
CA ARG A 88 -7.31 -3.95 -7.64
C ARG A 88 -8.67 -3.27 -7.42
N PRO A 89 -9.09 -2.40 -8.35
CA PRO A 89 -10.46 -1.87 -8.32
C PRO A 89 -11.49 -3.02 -8.36
N GLY A 90 -12.41 -3.04 -7.40
CA GLY A 90 -13.55 -3.97 -7.41
C GLY A 90 -13.24 -5.42 -7.02
N SER A 91 -12.02 -5.76 -6.58
CA SER A 91 -11.68 -7.14 -6.14
C SER A 91 -12.49 -7.63 -4.94
N TRP A 92 -13.15 -6.73 -4.20
CA TRP A 92 -14.09 -7.05 -3.12
C TRP A 92 -15.58 -6.96 -3.53
N GLY A 93 -15.90 -7.17 -4.81
CA GLY A 93 -17.27 -7.27 -5.34
C GLY A 93 -17.90 -8.67 -5.32
N GLY A 94 -17.26 -9.66 -4.71
CA GLY A 94 -17.65 -11.08 -4.84
C GLY A 94 -17.61 -11.90 -3.56
N ARG A 95 -18.46 -11.58 -2.57
CA ARG A 95 -19.10 -12.51 -1.60
C ARG A 95 -19.76 -11.74 -0.46
N PHE A 96 -20.95 -11.19 -0.72
CA PHE A 96 -22.05 -11.13 0.26
C PHE A 96 -23.34 -11.18 -0.56
N ARG A 97 -23.74 -12.40 -0.95
CA ARG A 97 -25.13 -12.76 -1.21
C ARG A 97 -25.45 -13.92 -0.28
#